data_AF-A0A530C1Y8-F1
#
_entry.id   AF-A0A530C1Y8-F1
#
_cell.length_a   1.000
_cell.length_b   1.000
_cell.length_c   1.000
_cell.angle_alpha   90.00
_cell.angle_beta   90.00
_cell.angle_gamma   90.00
#
_symmetry.space_group_name_H-M   'P 1'
#
loop_
_entity.id
_entity.type
_entity.pdbx_description
1 polymer ?
#
loop_
_entity_poly.entity_id
_entity_poly.type
_entity_poly.pdbx_seq_one_letter_code
_entity_poly.pdbx_strand_id
1 'polypeptide(L)' 'MNKTRSNAAVEPVSMSAAEFKRWLSAMNYTGRAAAKALGVSVGSVVNYQREGAPPSIRAMCRSLYPNQMEAIYPWEGRGK' A
#
# COMPACT_ATOMS: atom_id res chain seq x y z
N MET A 1 -23.10 -3.07 33.65
CA MET A 1 -21.90 -3.86 33.32
C MET A 1 -21.30 -3.28 32.05
N ASN A 2 -20.27 -2.44 32.16
CA ASN A 2 -19.64 -1.78 31.01
C ASN A 2 -18.30 -2.46 30.74
N LYS A 3 -18.25 -3.35 29.74
CA LYS A 3 -17.02 -4.04 29.35
C LYS A 3 -16.41 -3.35 28.15
N THR A 4 -15.46 -2.47 28.47
CA THR A 4 -14.21 -2.16 27.79
C THR A 4 -14.12 -2.42 26.28
N ARG A 5 -13.95 -1.31 25.54
CA ARG A 5 -13.38 -1.15 24.19
C ARG A 5 -12.60 -2.39 23.69
N SER A 6 -13.20 -3.15 22.79
CA SER A 6 -12.44 -3.96 21.85
C SER A 6 -11.78 -3.00 20.86
N ASN A 7 -10.52 -2.67 21.13
CA ASN A 7 -9.62 -2.13 20.11
C ASN A 7 -9.62 -3.17 18.98
N ALA A 8 -10.37 -2.92 17.91
CA ALA A 8 -10.19 -3.64 16.67
C ALA A 8 -8.74 -3.37 16.27
N ALA A 9 -7.85 -4.34 16.52
CA ALA A 9 -6.54 -4.35 15.94
C ALA A 9 -6.79 -4.18 14.45
N VAL A 10 -6.46 -3.00 13.92
CA VAL A 10 -6.62 -2.70 12.51
C VAL A 10 -5.71 -3.71 11.82
N GLU A 11 -6.29 -4.79 11.31
CA GLU A 11 -5.59 -5.77 10.47
C GLU A 11 -4.76 -4.93 9.50
N PRO A 12 -3.43 -5.10 9.47
CA PRO A 12 -2.60 -4.22 8.69
C PRO A 12 -3.06 -4.40 7.24
N VAL A 13 -3.69 -3.36 6.69
CA VAL A 13 -4.49 -3.53 5.48
C VAL A 13 -3.54 -3.73 4.31
N SER A 14 -3.47 -4.96 3.79
CA SER A 14 -2.70 -5.27 2.58
C SER A 14 -3.16 -4.41 1.41
N MET A 15 -2.23 -4.15 0.47
CA MET A 15 -2.53 -3.44 -0.76
C MET A 15 -2.87 -4.46 -1.84
N SER A 16 -4.02 -4.33 -2.49
CA SER A 16 -4.39 -5.19 -3.61
C SER A 16 -3.45 -5.01 -4.82
N ALA A 17 -3.45 -5.99 -5.72
CA ALA A 17 -2.66 -5.92 -6.95
C ALA A 17 -3.04 -4.71 -7.83
N ALA A 18 -4.32 -4.35 -7.88
CA ALA A 18 -4.81 -3.21 -8.64
C ALA A 18 -4.32 -1.88 -8.05
N GLU A 19 -4.35 -1.77 -6.72
CA GLU A 19 -3.80 -0.65 -5.97
C GLU A 19 -2.29 -0.51 -6.21
N PHE A 20 -1.55 -1.62 -6.16
CA PHE A 20 -0.11 -1.60 -6.40
C PHE A 20 0.25 -1.18 -7.84
N LYS A 21 -0.51 -1.66 -8.85
CA LYS A 21 -0.35 -1.20 -10.24
C LYS A 21 -0.65 0.28 -10.43
N ARG A 22 -1.69 0.79 -9.76
CA ARG A 22 -2.02 2.23 -9.77
C ARG A 22 -0.88 3.05 -9.18
N TRP A 23 -0.29 2.61 -8.07
CA TRP A 23 0.87 3.28 -7.48
C TRP A 23 2.06 3.29 -8.43
N LEU A 24 2.38 2.17 -9.08
CA LEU A 24 3.46 2.13 -10.07
C LEU A 24 3.24 3.12 -11.23
N SER A 25 2.01 3.18 -11.74
CA SER A 25 1.63 4.11 -12.80
C SER A 25 1.76 5.58 -12.34
N ALA A 26 1.26 5.90 -11.15
CA ALA A 26 1.33 7.26 -10.58
C ALA A 26 2.77 7.73 -10.34
N MET A 27 3.67 6.81 -9.96
CA MET A 27 5.09 7.09 -9.76
C MET A 27 5.91 7.07 -11.06
N ASN A 28 5.29 6.69 -12.18
CA ASN A 28 5.98 6.38 -13.44
C ASN A 28 7.14 5.38 -13.24
N TYR A 29 6.96 4.40 -12.35
CA TYR A 29 7.98 3.42 -12.03
C TYR A 29 7.88 2.19 -12.93
N THR A 30 9.00 1.84 -13.54
CA THR A 30 9.22 0.51 -14.08
C THR A 30 9.42 -0.50 -12.95
N GLY A 31 9.22 -1.80 -13.21
CA GLY A 31 9.39 -2.83 -12.19
C GLY A 31 10.78 -2.83 -11.53
N ARG A 32 11.84 -2.45 -12.26
CA ARG A 32 13.20 -2.30 -11.71
C ARG A 32 13.35 -1.05 -10.85
N ALA A 33 12.77 0.06 -11.26
CA ALA A 33 12.80 1.30 -10.48
C ALA A 33 12.03 1.13 -9.15
N ALA A 34 10.86 0.48 -9.20
CA ALA A 34 10.08 0.15 -8.02
C ALA A 34 10.81 -0.79 -7.07
N ALA A 35 11.49 -1.82 -7.59
CA ALA A 35 12.30 -2.73 -6.79
C ALA A 35 13.40 -1.97 -6.03
N LYS A 36 14.09 -1.05 -6.69
CA LYS A 36 15.11 -0.19 -6.07
C LYS A 36 14.51 0.76 -5.02
N ALA A 37 13.37 1.39 -5.32
CA ALA A 37 12.71 2.33 -4.42
C ALA A 37 12.16 1.67 -3.15
N LEU A 38 11.62 0.45 -3.29
CA LEU A 38 11.05 -0.33 -2.19
C LEU A 38 12.07 -1.22 -1.47
N GLY A 39 13.31 -1.31 -1.97
CA GLY A 39 14.35 -2.17 -1.41
C GLY A 39 14.04 -3.67 -1.52
N VAL A 40 13.31 -4.08 -2.56
CA VAL A 40 12.89 -5.48 -2.78
C VAL A 40 13.43 -6.01 -4.10
N SER A 41 13.28 -7.32 -4.34
CA SER A 41 13.62 -7.93 -5.63
C SER A 41 12.61 -7.57 -6.72
N VAL A 42 13.04 -7.60 -7.99
CA VAL A 42 12.13 -7.43 -9.14
C VAL A 42 11.06 -8.53 -9.17
N GLY A 43 11.41 -9.76 -8.78
CA GLY A 43 10.46 -10.87 -8.66
C GLY A 43 9.36 -10.58 -7.63
N SER A 44 9.71 -9.96 -6.51
CA SER A 44 8.74 -9.50 -5.50
C SER A 44 7.79 -8.46 -6.06
N VAL A 45 8.29 -7.49 -6.84
CA VAL A 45 7.44 -6.49 -7.52
C VAL A 45 6.45 -7.15 -8.49
N VAL A 46 6.90 -8.12 -9.27
CA VAL A 46 6.02 -8.91 -10.16
C VAL A 46 4.97 -9.67 -9.36
N ASN A 47 5.36 -10.26 -8.22
CA ASN A 47 4.41 -10.95 -7.34
C ASN A 47 3.34 -9.98 -6.81
N TYR A 48 3.76 -8.79 -6.35
CA TYR A 48 2.83 -7.77 -5.84
C TYR A 48 1.87 -7.25 -6.91
N GLN A 49 2.30 -7.17 -8.17
CA GLN A 49 1.43 -6.87 -9.30
C GLN A 49 0.39 -7.97 -9.59
N ARG A 50 0.58 -9.20 -9.09
CA ARG A 50 -0.36 -10.32 -9.31
C ARG A 50 -1.25 -10.56 -8.11
N GLU A 51 -0.65 -10.60 -6.91
CA GLU A 51 -1.31 -11.05 -5.67
C GLU A 51 -1.65 -9.90 -4.73
N GLY A 52 -1.01 -8.74 -4.92
CA GLY A 52 -1.05 -7.63 -3.96
C GLY A 52 0.20 -7.58 -3.10
N ALA A 53 0.41 -6.42 -2.48
CA ALA A 53 1.56 -6.15 -1.65
C ALA A 53 1.19 -6.25 -0.16
N PRO A 54 2.08 -6.80 0.68
CA PRO A 54 1.84 -6.88 2.10
C PRO A 54 1.84 -5.48 2.75
N PRO A 55 1.35 -5.36 3.99
CA PRO A 55 1.12 -4.06 4.61
C PRO A 55 2.39 -3.23 4.83
N SER A 56 3.54 -3.89 5.03
CA SER A 56 4.84 -3.24 5.12
C SER A 56 5.22 -2.52 3.82
N ILE A 57 4.94 -3.15 2.67
CA ILE A 57 5.15 -2.53 1.35
C ILE A 57 4.17 -1.39 1.14
N ARG A 58 2.90 -1.55 1.56
CA ARG A 58 1.92 -0.47 1.52
C ARG A 58 2.37 0.77 2.30
N ALA A 59 2.91 0.57 3.50
CA ALA A 59 3.44 1.65 4.33
C ALA A 59 4.63 2.36 3.64
N MET A 60 5.51 1.61 2.97
CA MET A 60 6.61 2.20 2.18
C MET A 60 6.09 2.97 0.96
N CYS A 61 5.13 2.42 0.21
CA CYS A 61 4.49 3.12 -0.90
C CYS A 61 3.86 4.46 -0.45
N ARG A 62 3.26 4.48 0.74
CA ARG A 62 2.74 5.70 1.39
C ARG A 62 3.83 6.70 1.74
N SER A 63 4.90 6.23 2.38
CA SER A 63 6.01 7.09 2.79
C SER A 63 6.70 7.76 1.60
N LEU A 64 6.79 7.06 0.47
CA LEU A 64 7.39 7.61 -0.75
C LEU A 64 6.50 8.64 -1.44
N TYR A 65 5.18 8.61 -1.19
CA TYR A 65 4.23 9.49 -1.86
C TYR A 65 3.00 9.83 -0.99
N PRO A 66 3.21 10.62 0.10
CA PRO A 66 2.16 10.90 1.07
C PRO A 66 0.98 11.67 0.46
N ASN A 67 1.23 12.56 -0.51
CA ASN A 67 0.22 13.49 -1.03
C ASN A 67 -0.68 12.92 -2.14
N GLN A 68 -0.28 11.88 -2.88
CA GLN A 68 -1.17 11.31 -3.91
C GLN A 68 -1.82 10.00 -3.50
N MET A 69 -1.41 9.36 -2.40
CA MET A 69 -2.28 8.33 -1.85
C MET A 69 -3.60 8.92 -1.32
N GLU A 70 -3.68 10.16 -0.85
CA GLU A 70 -5.00 10.77 -0.54
C GLU A 70 -5.87 10.98 -1.79
N ALA A 71 -5.27 11.36 -2.93
CA ALA A 71 -6.01 11.57 -4.18
C ALA A 71 -6.42 10.25 -4.85
N ILE A 72 -5.61 9.18 -4.71
CA ILE A 72 -5.89 7.86 -5.27
C ILE A 72 -6.76 7.00 -4.32
N TYR A 73 -6.76 7.31 -3.01
CA TYR A 73 -7.47 6.59 -1.94
C TYR A 73 -8.38 7.52 -1.11
N PRO A 74 -9.46 8.10 -1.68
CA PRO A 74 -10.39 8.96 -0.93
C PRO A 74 -11.16 8.22 0.19
N TRP A 75 -11.09 6.89 0.29
CA TRP A 75 -11.78 6.10 1.32
C TRP A 75 -10.98 5.88 2.60
N GLU A 76 -9.64 6.06 2.59
CA GLU A 76 -8.85 5.99 3.84
C GLU A 76 -8.93 7.29 4.65
N GLY A 77 -9.33 8.40 4.03
CA GLY A 77 -9.63 9.67 4.71
C GLY A 77 -11.06 9.80 5.22
N ARG A 78 -11.94 8.83 4.97
CA ARG A 78 -13.35 8.87 5.37
C ARG A 78 -13.65 7.91 6.53
N GLY A 79 -12.81 7.98 7.56
CA GLY A 79 -13.10 7.42 8.89
C GLY A 79 -13.31 8.57 9.88
N LYS A 80 -14.51 9.16 9.86
CA LYS A 80 -15.02 10.00 10.95
C LYS A 80 -16.19 9.26 11.59
#